data_AF-A0A7W1UHH7-F1
#
_entry.id   AF-A0A7W1UHH7-F1
#
_cell.length_a   1.000
_cell.length_b   1.000
_cell.length_c   1.000
_cell.angle_alpha   90.00
_cell.angle_beta   90.00
_cell.angle_gamma   90.00
#
_symmetry.space_group_name_H-M   'P 1'
#
loop_
_entity.id
_entity.type
_entity.pdbx_description
1 polymer ?
#
loop_
_entity_poly.entity_id
_entity_poly.type
_entity_poly.pdbx_seq_one_letter_code
_entity_poly.pdbx_strand_id
1 'polypeptide(L)'
;MFSGQTSLGRILVVDDEPDVRKVVRLSLEKAGYDVIEAEDGQQAVQEIKSGENPLLLDVILTDIRMPKLNGLEAIQFFQKEFPRVS
;
A
#
# COMPACT_ATOMS: atom_id res chain seq x y z
N MET A 1 26.11 -4.31 15.82
CA MET A 1 25.62 -2.94 15.57
C MET A 1 24.38 -3.09 14.69
N PHE A 2 23.19 -3.05 15.28
CA PHE A 2 21.94 -3.02 14.52
C PHE A 2 21.34 -1.64 14.75
N SER A 3 21.63 -0.70 13.85
CA SER A 3 20.79 0.50 13.75
C SER A 3 19.48 0.03 13.14
N GLY A 4 18.57 -0.46 13.98
CA GLY A 4 17.22 -0.78 13.56
C GLY A 4 16.53 0.52 13.19
N GLN A 5 16.59 0.90 11.91
CA GLN A 5 15.64 1.86 11.38
C GLN A 5 14.26 1.24 11.58
N THR A 6 13.55 1.73 12.59
CA THR A 6 12.17 1.37 12.83
C THR A 6 11.39 2.20 11.81
N SER A 7 10.82 1.56 10.79
CA SER A 7 9.96 2.30 9.85
C SER A 7 8.78 2.86 10.64
N LEU A 8 8.34 4.07 10.29
CA LEU A 8 7.23 4.76 10.96
C LEU A 8 5.88 4.05 10.75
N GLY A 9 5.85 3.10 9.83
CA GLY A 9 4.70 2.34 9.41
C GLY A 9 4.89 1.82 7.99
N ARG A 10 3.97 0.97 7.55
CA ARG A 10 3.96 0.42 6.19
C ARG A 10 2.74 0.91 5.41
N ILE A 11 2.99 1.41 4.20
CA ILE A 11 1.98 2.02 3.33
C ILE A 11 1.94 1.26 2.01
N LEU A 12 0.73 0.90 1.58
CA LEU A 12 0.50 0.38 0.23
C LEU A 12 0.02 1.54 -0.67
N VAL A 13 0.72 1.75 -1.79
CA VAL A 13 0.36 2.73 -2.82
C VAL A 13 -0.18 2.00 -4.04
N VAL A 14 -1.43 2.27 -4.40
CA VAL A 14 -2.14 1.68 -5.54
C VAL A 14 -2.48 2.76 -6.56
N ASP A 15 -1.77 2.76 -7.68
CA ASP A 15 -1.89 3.79 -8.71
C ASP A 15 -1.49 3.18 -10.07
N ASP A 16 -2.28 3.37 -11.13
CA ASP A 16 -1.99 2.82 -12.46
C ASP A 16 -0.95 3.64 -13.25
N GLU A 17 -0.70 4.89 -12.85
CA GLU A 17 0.30 5.75 -13.44
C GLU A 17 1.69 5.54 -12.79
N PRO A 18 2.67 4.91 -13.49
CA PRO A 18 3.95 4.53 -12.88
C PRO A 18 4.79 5.73 -12.41
N ASP A 19 4.68 6.87 -13.09
CA ASP A 19 5.41 8.09 -12.71
C ASP A 19 4.84 8.69 -11.42
N VAL A 20 3.51 8.69 -11.27
CA VAL A 20 2.84 9.17 -10.05
C VAL A 20 3.19 8.25 -8.88
N ARG A 21 3.03 6.93 -9.07
CA ARG A 21 3.38 5.90 -8.08
C ARG A 21 4.80 6.05 -7.56
N LYS A 22 5.76 6.25 -8.48
CA LYS A 22 7.18 6.45 -8.14
C LYS A 22 7.42 7.72 -7.32
N VAL A 23 6.79 8.84 -7.67
CA VAL A 23 6.93 10.10 -6.94
C VAL A 23 6.37 9.97 -5.51
N VAL A 24 5.21 9.32 -5.37
CA VAL A 24 4.59 9.06 -4.07
C VAL A 24 5.49 8.16 -3.21
N ARG A 25 5.95 7.03 -3.76
CA ARG A 25 6.87 6.12 -3.05
C ARG A 25 8.10 6.86 -2.54
N LEU A 26 8.80 7.59 -3.41
CA LEU A 26 10.02 8.30 -3.02
C LEU A 26 9.76 9.35 -1.94
N SER A 27 8.57 9.95 -1.91
CA SER A 27 8.19 10.93 -0.89
C SER A 27 7.94 10.27 0.46
N LEU A 28 7.25 9.13 0.48
CA LEU A 28 6.93 8.36 1.69
C LEU A 28 8.16 7.65 2.28
N GLU A 29 9.02 7.07 1.44
CA GLU A 29 10.29 6.48 1.89
C GLU A 29 11.20 7.54 2.53
N LYS A 30 11.28 8.74 1.93
CA LYS A 30 12.02 9.87 2.52
C LYS A 30 11.46 10.32 3.86
N ALA A 31 10.15 10.14 4.07
CA ALA A 31 9.50 10.42 5.35
C ALA A 31 9.71 9.30 6.39
N GLY A 32 10.29 8.15 6.01
CA GLY A 32 10.63 7.05 6.91
C GLY A 32 9.62 5.91 6.94
N TYR A 33 8.72 5.82 5.95
CA TYR A 33 7.77 4.71 5.81
C TYR A 33 8.33 3.60 4.92
N ASP A 34 7.91 2.37 5.18
CA ASP A 34 8.06 1.28 4.22
C ASP A 34 6.93 1.36 3.20
N VAL A 35 7.25 1.34 1.91
CA VAL A 35 6.25 1.46 0.86
C VAL A 35 6.18 0.17 0.05
N ILE A 36 4.95 -0.32 -0.15
CA ILE A 36 4.61 -1.36 -1.11
C ILE A 36 3.90 -0.68 -2.29
N GLU A 37 4.24 -1.07 -3.52
CA GLU A 37 3.63 -0.53 -4.74
C GLU A 37 2.70 -1.58 -5.36
N ALA A 38 1.55 -1.13 -5.85
CA ALA A 38 0.67 -1.90 -6.71
C ALA A 38 0.16 -1.04 -7.86
N GLU A 39 0.04 -1.62 -9.04
CA GLU A 39 -0.47 -0.96 -10.24
C GLU A 39 -1.99 -1.08 -10.39
N ASP A 40 -2.61 -2.00 -9.65
CA ASP A 40 -4.05 -2.18 -9.58
C ASP A 40 -4.49 -2.85 -8.27
N GLY A 41 -5.81 -2.93 -8.06
CA GLY A 41 -6.38 -3.56 -6.88
C GLY A 41 -6.13 -5.07 -6.77
N GLN A 42 -5.88 -5.77 -7.88
CA GLN A 42 -5.59 -7.21 -7.84
C GLN A 42 -4.17 -7.46 -7.34
N GLN A 43 -3.18 -6.70 -7.85
CA GLN A 43 -1.82 -6.72 -7.35
C GLN A 43 -1.78 -6.30 -5.88
N ALA A 44 -2.52 -5.25 -5.50
CA ALA A 44 -2.66 -4.81 -4.11
C ALA A 44 -3.08 -5.95 -3.16
N VAL A 45 -4.09 -6.74 -3.55
CA VAL A 45 -4.55 -7.90 -2.78
C VAL A 45 -3.50 -9.01 -2.73
N GLN A 46 -2.77 -9.24 -3.83
CA GLN A 46 -1.70 -10.24 -3.86
C GLN A 46 -0.53 -9.88 -2.95
N GLU A 47 -0.06 -8.62 -3.00
CA GLU A 47 1.03 -8.13 -2.15
C GLU A 47 0.70 -8.23 -0.66
N ILE A 48 -0.57 -8.04 -0.30
CA ILE A 48 -1.04 -8.18 1.07
C ILE A 48 -1.09 -9.64 1.51
N LYS A 49 -1.49 -10.55 0.62
CA LYS A 49 -1.61 -11.99 0.90
C LYS A 49 -0.28 -12.73 0.90
N SER A 50 0.73 -12.24 0.18
CA SER A 50 2.03 -12.92 0.00
C SER A 50 3.02 -12.67 1.14
N GLY A 51 2.77 -11.69 2.02
CA GLY A 51 3.61 -11.42 3.19
C GLY A 51 3.52 -12.51 4.27
N GLU A 52 4.67 -12.98 4.77
CA GLU A 52 4.77 -13.99 5.87
C GLU A 52 4.17 -13.54 7.22
N ASN A 53 3.71 -12.29 7.30
CA ASN A 53 2.64 -11.85 8.18
C ASN A 53 1.67 -11.11 7.27
N PRO A 54 0.34 -11.23 7.43
CA PRO A 54 -0.54 -10.15 6.97
C PRO A 54 -0.06 -8.88 7.68
N LEU A 55 0.80 -8.14 6.98
CA LEU A 55 1.61 -7.08 7.55
C LEU A 55 0.68 -6.05 8.18
N LEU A 56 1.13 -5.45 9.27
CA LEU A 56 0.54 -4.23 9.81
C LEU A 56 0.67 -3.15 8.73
N LEU A 57 -0.26 -3.14 7.79
CA LEU A 57 -0.47 -2.03 6.88
C LEU A 57 -1.22 -0.98 7.67
N ASP A 58 -0.58 0.16 7.84
CA ASP A 58 -1.16 1.25 8.60
C ASP A 58 -2.12 2.06 7.71
N VAL A 59 -1.76 2.20 6.42
CA VAL A 59 -2.48 3.05 5.45
C VAL A 59 -2.45 2.45 4.04
N ILE A 60 -3.55 2.61 3.31
CA ILE A 60 -3.63 2.35 1.86
C ILE A 60 -3.91 3.67 1.13
N LEU A 61 -3.00 4.05 0.22
CA LEU A 61 -3.17 5.19 -0.67
C LEU A 61 -3.58 4.68 -2.05
N THR A 62 -4.81 4.94 -2.49
CA THR A 62 -5.31 4.49 -3.79
C THR A 62 -5.86 5.66 -4.61
N ASP A 63 -5.58 5.71 -5.91
CA ASP A 63 -6.30 6.63 -6.81
C ASP A 63 -7.73 6.13 -7.03
N ILE A 64 -8.69 7.02 -6.86
CA ILE A 64 -10.12 6.78 -7.07
C ILE A 64 -10.46 6.74 -8.56
N ARG A 65 -9.58 7.27 -9.45
CA ARG A 65 -9.81 7.37 -10.90
C ARG A 65 -9.24 6.21 -11.73
N MET A 66 -9.11 5.02 -11.15
CA MET A 66 -8.68 3.82 -11.90
C MET A 66 -9.86 3.20 -12.70
N PRO A 67 -9.70 2.92 -14.02
CA PRO A 67 -10.78 2.44 -14.89
C PRO A 67 -11.05 0.93 -14.85
N LYS A 68 -10.19 0.11 -14.22
CA LYS A 68 -10.24 -1.37 -14.32
C LYS A 68 -10.67 -2.09 -13.05
N LEU A 69 -10.41 -1.54 -11.87
CA LEU A 69 -10.90 -2.04 -10.59
C LEU A 69 -11.09 -0.83 -9.66
N ASN A 70 -12.29 -0.68 -9.11
CA ASN A 70 -12.61 0.48 -8.27
C ASN A 70 -11.72 0.45 -7.02
N GLY A 71 -10.96 1.52 -6.75
CA GLY A 71 -10.20 1.66 -5.49
C GLY A 71 -11.10 1.42 -4.26
N LEU A 72 -12.40 1.68 -4.38
CA LEU A 72 -13.43 1.35 -3.39
C LEU A 72 -13.64 -0.15 -3.14
N GLU A 73 -13.59 -1.00 -4.16
CA GLU A 73 -13.74 -2.46 -3.98
C GLU A 73 -12.52 -3.05 -3.29
N ALA A 74 -11.32 -2.54 -3.64
CA ALA A 74 -10.09 -2.85 -2.94
C ALA A 74 -10.18 -2.41 -1.47
N ILE A 75 -10.59 -1.15 -1.20
CA ILE A 75 -10.79 -0.65 0.18
C ILE A 75 -11.80 -1.51 0.95
N GLN A 76 -12.95 -1.88 0.36
CA GLN A 76 -13.94 -2.72 1.01
C GLN A 76 -13.40 -4.11 1.33
N PHE A 77 -12.63 -4.70 0.41
CA PHE A 77 -11.94 -5.95 0.65
C PHE A 77 -10.96 -5.81 1.83
N PHE A 78 -10.17 -4.73 1.86
CA PHE A 78 -9.19 -4.48 2.91
C PHE A 78 -9.84 -4.22 4.27
N GLN A 79 -10.92 -3.44 4.35
CA GLN A 79 -11.65 -3.22 5.60
C GLN A 79 -12.27 -4.50 6.16
N LYS A 80 -12.73 -5.39 5.28
CA LYS A 80 -13.34 -6.67 5.69
C LYS A 80 -12.30 -7.69 6.17
N GLU A 81 -11.17 -7.78 5.47
CA GLU A 81 -10.13 -8.76 5.76
C GLU A 81 -9.13 -8.25 6.82
N PHE A 82 -8.94 -6.93 6.94
CA PHE A 82 -7.97 -6.30 7.82
C PHE A 82 -8.56 -5.09 8.57
N PRO A 83 -9.32 -5.29 9.66
CA PRO A 83 -10.00 -4.22 10.40
C PRO A 83 -9.09 -3.17 11.06
N ARG A 84 -7.77 -3.33 10.98
CA ARG A 84 -6.76 -2.43 11.57
C ARG A 84 -6.19 -1.41 10.58
N VAL A 85 -6.46 -1.58 9.28
CA VAL A 85 -5.98 -0.68 8.23
C VAL A 85 -6.90 0.54 8.17
N SER A 86 -6.33 1.75 8.24
CA SER A 86 -7.07 3.02 8.18
C SER A 86 -7.09 3.64 6.79
#